data_AF-A0A4Y2MA65-F1
#
_entry.id   AF-A0A4Y2MA65-F1
#
_cell.length_a   1.000
_cell.length_b   1.000
_cell.length_c   1.000
_cell.angle_alpha   90.00
_cell.angle_beta   90.00
_cell.angle_gamma   90.00
#
_symmetry.space_group_name_H-M   'P 1'
#
loop_
_entity.id
_entity.type
_entity.pdbx_description
1 polymer ?
#
loop_
_entity_poly.entity_id
_entity_poly.type
_entity_poly.pdbx_seq_one_letter_code
_entity_poly.pdbx_strand_id
1 'polypeptide(L)'
;MLFFFLDVYLPTPEVAAIVWDSKKGFIPKDTGTNIFLATFTTARARIKLYNEMDTLGRSILYHDMDSIVYASDGMNDPLLGNFLGEFTDELDGDSITTFVSGKFDFFFIL
;
A
#
# COMPACT_ATOMS: atom_id res chain seq x y z
N MET A 1 -15.75 9.72 10.50
CA MET A 1 -14.88 9.51 11.67
C MET A 1 -13.65 8.80 11.16
N LEU A 2 -12.53 9.51 11.01
CA LEU A 2 -11.27 8.91 10.57
C LEU A 2 -10.55 8.39 11.81
N PHE A 3 -10.26 7.09 11.82
CA PHE A 3 -9.42 6.45 12.83
C PHE A 3 -7.99 6.44 12.29
N PHE A 4 -7.05 7.03 13.01
CA PHE A 4 -5.63 6.90 12.73
C PHE A 4 -5.08 5.82 13.68
N PHE A 5 -4.64 4.71 13.09
CA PHE A 5 -3.94 3.67 13.84
C PHE A 5 -2.50 4.13 14.07
N LEU A 6 -2.07 4.15 15.33
CA LEU A 6 -0.70 4.56 15.68
C LEU A 6 0.24 3.36 15.72
N ASP A 7 -0.20 2.27 16.36
CA ASP A 7 0.60 1.06 16.50
C ASP A 7 -0.28 -0.16 16.82
N VAL A 8 0.15 -1.33 16.38
CA VAL A 8 -0.48 -2.62 16.71
C VAL A 8 0.59 -3.56 17.26
N TYR A 9 0.35 -4.09 18.45
CA TYR A 9 1.23 -5.04 19.12
C TYR A 9 0.50 -6.36 19.38
N LEU A 10 1.17 -7.48 19.12
CA LEU A 10 0.64 -8.84 19.34
C LEU A 10 1.33 -9.46 20.57
N PRO A 11 0.84 -9.21 21.80
CA PRO A 11 1.42 -9.77 23.02
C PRO A 11 1.37 -11.30 23.06
N THR A 12 0.36 -11.89 22.44
CA THR A 12 0.19 -13.35 22.32
C THR A 12 -0.49 -13.70 20.99
N PRO A 13 -0.41 -14.96 20.52
CA PRO A 13 -1.06 -15.39 19.27
C PRO A 13 -2.59 -15.21 19.25
N GLU A 14 -3.22 -15.06 20.42
CA GLU A 14 -4.66 -14.98 20.59
C GLU A 14 -5.15 -13.56 20.87
N VAL A 15 -4.23 -12.61 21.09
CA VAL A 15 -4.57 -11.26 21.54
C VAL A 15 -3.79 -10.23 20.73
N ALA A 16 -4.52 -9.30 20.10
CA ALA A 16 -3.96 -8.10 19.49
C ALA A 16 -4.29 -6.87 20.34
N ALA A 17 -3.27 -6.08 20.66
CA ALA A 17 -3.39 -4.78 21.30
C ALA A 17 -3.28 -3.69 20.23
N ILE A 18 -4.32 -2.87 20.12
CA ILE A 18 -4.39 -1.78 19.13
C ILE A 18 -4.28 -0.46 19.89
N VAL A 19 -3.24 0.31 19.59
CA VAL A 19 -3.09 1.69 20.06
C VAL A 19 -3.62 2.61 18.97
N TRP A 20 -4.70 3.32 19.29
CA TRP A 20 -5.28 4.31 18.39
C TRP A 20 -5.43 5.64 19.11
N ASP A 21 -5.28 6.72 18.36
CA ASP A 21 -5.61 8.06 18.85
C ASP A 21 -6.84 8.59 18.10
N SER A 22 -7.81 9.04 18.89
CA SER A 22 -9.02 9.68 18.39
C SER A 22 -8.72 11.15 18.18
N LYS A 23 -8.37 11.56 16.95
CA LYS A 23 -8.36 12.99 16.60
C LYS A 23 -9.79 13.55 16.73
N LYS A 24 -10.11 14.13 17.89
CA LYS A 24 -11.37 14.85 18.19
C LYS A 24 -11.39 16.28 17.64
N GLY A 25 -10.51 16.61 16.70
CA GLY A 25 -10.57 17.86 15.97
C GLY A 25 -11.46 17.68 14.74
N PHE A 26 -12.71 18.14 14.80
CA PHE A 26 -13.37 18.53 13.56
C PHE A 26 -12.53 19.68 12.98
N ILE A 27 -11.67 19.36 12.02
CA ILE A 27 -11.01 20.38 11.22
C ILE A 27 -12.11 20.94 10.31
N PRO A 28 -12.47 22.23 10.42
CA PRO A 28 -13.38 22.84 9.47
C PRO A 28 -12.89 22.50 8.07
N LYS A 29 -13.78 22.09 7.16
CA LYS A 29 -13.39 21.83 5.77
C LYS A 29 -12.65 23.07 5.26
N ASP A 30 -11.35 22.92 5.06
CA ASP A 30 -10.54 23.97 4.48
C ASP A 30 -11.11 24.28 3.09
N THR A 31 -11.19 25.56 2.75
CA THR A 31 -11.78 26.02 1.48
C THR A 31 -10.98 25.51 0.27
N GLY A 32 -9.74 25.05 0.48
CA GLY A 32 -8.90 24.39 -0.52
C GLY A 32 -9.13 22.88 -0.67
N THR A 33 -9.98 22.24 0.16
CA THR A 33 -10.20 20.79 0.09
C THR A 33 -11.22 20.46 -1.01
N ASN A 34 -10.71 20.12 -2.20
CA ASN A 34 -11.53 19.68 -3.32
C ASN A 34 -11.64 18.14 -3.36
N ILE A 35 -12.78 17.61 -2.91
CA ILE A 35 -13.07 16.17 -2.92
C ILE A 35 -13.04 15.57 -4.34
N PHE A 36 -13.40 16.33 -5.36
CA PHE A 36 -13.35 15.87 -6.75
C PHE A 36 -11.91 15.70 -7.22
N LEU A 37 -11.02 16.61 -6.82
CA LEU A 37 -9.60 16.49 -7.13
C LEU A 37 -9.00 15.26 -6.44
N ALA A 38 -9.29 15.05 -5.16
CA ALA A 38 -8.84 13.87 -4.41
C ALA A 38 -9.37 12.56 -5.01
N THR A 39 -10.64 12.54 -5.41
CA THR A 39 -11.25 11.34 -6.04
C THR A 39 -10.61 11.06 -7.39
N PHE A 40 -10.38 12.10 -8.20
CA PHE A 40 -9.77 11.97 -9.53
C PHE A 40 -8.31 11.48 -9.44
N THR A 41 -7.51 12.03 -8.53
CA THR A 41 -6.13 11.58 -8.33
C THR A 41 -6.08 10.13 -7.83
N THR A 42 -6.94 9.77 -6.88
CA THR A 42 -7.04 8.38 -6.37
C THR A 42 -7.47 7.39 -7.45
N ALA A 43 -8.48 7.74 -8.25
CA ALA A 43 -8.93 6.89 -9.36
C ALA A 43 -7.84 6.71 -10.40
N ARG A 44 -7.09 7.77 -10.71
CA ARG A 44 -5.99 7.72 -11.68
C ARG A 44 -4.82 6.87 -11.17
N ALA A 45 -4.47 6.98 -9.90
CA ALA A 45 -3.47 6.12 -9.26
C ALA A 45 -3.89 4.65 -9.34
N ARG A 46 -5.15 4.35 -9.01
CA ARG A 46 -5.68 2.98 -9.04
C ARG A 46 -5.76 2.38 -10.46
N ILE A 47 -6.10 3.17 -11.47
CA ILE A 47 -6.04 2.71 -12.87
C ILE A 47 -4.60 2.37 -13.25
N LYS A 48 -3.64 3.21 -12.87
CA LYS A 48 -2.22 2.95 -13.17
C LYS A 48 -1.73 1.67 -12.49
N LEU A 49 -2.06 1.50 -11.21
CA LEU A 49 -1.77 0.27 -10.46
C LEU A 49 -2.34 -0.96 -11.18
N TYR A 50 -3.61 -0.92 -11.60
CA TYR A 50 -4.23 -2.05 -12.28
C TYR A 50 -3.59 -2.39 -13.63
N ASN A 51 -3.12 -1.40 -14.39
CA ASN A 51 -2.42 -1.67 -15.65
C ASN A 51 -1.11 -2.45 -15.44
N GLU A 52 -0.34 -2.10 -14.40
CA GLU A 52 0.88 -2.86 -14.08
C GLU A 52 0.54 -4.25 -13.52
N MET A 53 -0.50 -4.34 -12.69
CA MET A 53 -1.00 -5.62 -12.20
C MET A 53 -1.46 -6.54 -13.34
N ASP A 54 -2.07 -6.01 -14.40
CA ASP A 54 -2.49 -6.81 -15.55
C ASP A 54 -1.28 -7.41 -16.29
N THR A 55 -0.15 -6.67 -16.31
CA THR A 55 1.13 -7.14 -16.87
C THR A 55 1.75 -8.26 -16.02
N LEU A 56 1.74 -8.11 -14.68
CA LEU A 56 2.28 -9.10 -13.74
C LEU A 56 1.39 -10.35 -13.60
N GLY A 57 0.07 -10.20 -13.84
CA GLY A 57 -0.89 -11.28 -13.86
C GLY A 57 -0.89 -12.14 -12.59
N ARG A 58 -0.46 -13.41 -12.72
CA ARG A 58 -0.48 -14.39 -11.61
C ARG A 58 0.70 -14.28 -10.65
N SER A 59 1.71 -13.47 -10.97
CA SER A 59 2.89 -13.29 -10.11
C SER A 59 2.60 -12.39 -8.91
N ILE A 60 1.45 -11.72 -8.85
CA ILE A 60 1.11 -10.79 -7.77
C ILE A 60 0.77 -11.56 -6.49
N LEU A 61 1.44 -11.19 -5.40
CA LEU A 61 1.22 -11.73 -4.05
C LEU A 61 0.38 -10.78 -3.20
N TYR A 62 0.58 -9.46 -3.36
CA TYR A 62 -0.13 -8.42 -2.62
C TYR A 62 -0.07 -7.08 -3.36
N HIS A 63 -1.00 -6.17 -3.06
CA HIS A 63 -0.97 -4.79 -3.53
C HIS A 63 -1.63 -3.88 -2.50
N ASP A 64 -1.08 -2.70 -2.25
CA ASP A 64 -1.70 -1.66 -1.42
C ASP A 64 -1.40 -0.27 -1.97
N MET A 65 -2.45 0.53 -2.14
CA MET A 65 -2.49 1.91 -2.67
C MET A 65 -1.66 2.17 -3.96
N ASP A 66 -0.35 2.17 -3.86
CA ASP A 66 0.66 2.44 -4.88
C ASP A 66 1.81 1.42 -4.93
N SER A 67 1.81 0.40 -4.05
CA SER A 67 2.80 -0.68 -3.98
C SER A 67 2.26 -2.01 -4.49
N ILE A 68 3.13 -2.84 -5.06
CA ILE A 68 2.83 -4.21 -5.51
C ILE A 68 3.94 -5.13 -5.02
N VAL A 69 3.57 -6.21 -4.33
CA VAL A 69 4.48 -7.31 -4.01
C VAL A 69 4.20 -8.44 -4.99
N TYR A 70 5.23 -8.91 -5.68
CA TYR A 70 5.12 -9.94 -6.70
C TYR A 70 6.29 -10.93 -6.63
N ALA A 71 6.07 -12.12 -7.17
CA ALA A 71 7.11 -13.12 -7.38
C ALA A 71 7.85 -12.81 -8.68
N SER A 72 9.07 -12.27 -8.56
CA SER A 72 9.94 -12.04 -9.71
C SER A 72 10.43 -13.38 -10.29
N ASP A 73 10.39 -13.50 -11.62
CA ASP A 73 11.05 -14.57 -12.37
C ASP A 73 12.28 -14.06 -13.16
N GLY A 74 12.69 -12.81 -12.90
CA GLY A 74 13.77 -12.11 -13.59
C GLY A 74 13.44 -11.63 -15.01
N MET A 75 12.23 -11.90 -15.51
CA MET A 75 11.76 -11.50 -16.84
C MET A 75 10.45 -10.70 -16.79
N ASN A 76 9.72 -10.78 -15.67
CA ASN A 76 8.43 -10.15 -15.44
C ASN A 76 8.51 -8.83 -14.65
N ASP A 77 9.72 -8.36 -14.34
CA ASP A 77 9.92 -7.16 -13.53
C ASP A 77 9.35 -5.91 -14.23
N PRO A 78 8.54 -5.09 -13.55
CA PRO A 78 7.96 -3.89 -14.12
C PRO A 78 9.05 -2.86 -14.42
N LEU A 79 8.77 -1.99 -15.40
CA LEU A 79 9.69 -0.92 -15.78
C LEU A 79 9.84 0.10 -14.64
N LEU A 80 11.04 0.13 -14.07
CA LEU A 80 11.40 1.10 -13.04
C LEU A 80 11.77 2.46 -13.65
N GLY A 81 11.51 3.52 -12.90
CA GLY A 81 11.83 4.88 -13.33
C GLY A 81 12.00 5.86 -12.17
N ASN A 82 12.55 7.03 -12.49
CA ASN A 82 12.90 8.07 -11.50
C ASN A 82 11.95 9.27 -11.54
N PHE A 83 10.90 9.22 -12.35
CA PHE A 83 9.94 10.29 -12.52
C PHE A 83 8.63 10.04 -11.77
N LEU A 84 7.90 11.13 -11.51
CA LEU A 84 6.65 11.08 -10.74
C LEU A 84 5.62 10.14 -11.42
N GLY A 85 5.21 9.13 -10.65
CA GLY A 85 4.23 8.14 -11.07
C GLY A 85 4.83 6.93 -11.77
N GLU A 86 6.15 6.84 -11.95
CA GLU A 86 6.83 5.60 -12.32
C GLU A 86 7.00 4.71 -11.09
N PHE A 87 7.10 3.39 -11.31
CA PHE A 87 7.38 2.46 -10.22
C PHE A 87 8.85 2.55 -9.85
N THR A 88 9.11 2.50 -8.55
CA THR A 88 10.45 2.49 -7.96
C THR A 88 10.65 1.19 -7.22
N ASP A 89 11.90 0.74 -7.14
CA ASP A 89 12.25 -0.40 -6.29
C ASP A 89 12.38 0.07 -4.84
N GLU A 90 11.47 -0.39 -3.97
CA GLU A 90 11.49 -0.06 -2.54
C GLU A 90 12.59 -0.81 -1.77
N LEU A 91 13.12 -1.90 -2.34
CA LEU A 91 14.10 -2.77 -1.71
C LEU A 91 15.54 -2.47 -2.15
N ASP A 92 15.76 -1.44 -2.97
CA ASP A 92 17.07 -1.02 -3.47
C ASP A 92 17.92 -2.19 -4.05
N GLY A 93 17.27 -3.11 -4.77
CA GLY A 93 17.87 -4.29 -5.38
C GLY A 93 17.91 -5.54 -4.50
N ASP A 94 17.36 -5.47 -3.28
CA ASP A 94 17.16 -6.65 -2.43
C ASP A 94 15.85 -7.38 -2.77
N SER A 95 15.71 -8.62 -2.31
CA SER A 95 14.55 -9.46 -2.61
C SER A 95 13.96 -10.09 -1.35
N ILE A 96 12.63 -10.08 -1.26
CA ILE A 96 11.91 -10.72 -0.16
C ILE A 96 12.01 -12.24 -0.34
N THR A 97 12.69 -12.91 0.59
CA THR A 97 12.84 -14.38 0.54
C THR A 97 11.59 -15.11 1.05
N THR A 98 10.89 -14.51 2.02
CA THR A 98 9.69 -15.08 2.62
C THR A 98 8.64 -13.99 2.79
N PHE A 99 7.48 -14.19 2.15
CA PHE A 99 6.34 -13.29 2.24
C PHE A 99 5.16 -14.00 2.91
N VAL A 100 4.63 -13.41 3.98
CA VAL A 100 3.42 -13.90 4.67
C VAL A 100 2.40 -12.78 4.74
N SER A 101 1.24 -12.97 4.11
CA SER A 101 0.10 -12.06 4.25
C SER A 101 -1.01 -12.66 5.10
N GLY A 102 -1.51 -11.85 6.04
CA GLY A 102 -2.71 -12.14 6.83
C GLY A 102 -3.99 -11.68 6.11
N LYS A 103 -5.15 -12.01 6.68
CA LYS A 103 -6.43 -11.49 6.21
C LYS A 103 -6.67 -10.14 6.90
N PHE A 104 -6.73 -9.06 6.11
CA PHE A 104 -6.65 -7.63 6.46
C PHE A 104 -5.22 -7.11 6.53
N ASP A 105 -4.80 -6.31 5.52
CA ASP A 105 -3.73 -5.30 5.42
C ASP A 105 -2.42 -5.49 6.22
N PHE A 106 -2.18 -6.68 6.76
CA PHE A 106 -1.03 -7.05 7.55
C PHE A 106 -0.23 -8.06 6.76
N PHE A 107 0.99 -7.68 6.40
CA PHE A 107 1.98 -8.57 5.82
C PHE A 107 3.28 -8.47 6.62
N PHE A 108 3.98 -9.58 6.72
CA PHE A 108 5.33 -9.65 7.28
C PHE A 108 6.30 -9.99 6.15
N ILE A 109 7.38 -9.22 6.10
CA ILE A 109 8.57 -9.52 5.31
C ILE A 109 9.57 -10.14 6.31
N LEU A 110 9.95 -11.39 6.08
CA LEU A 110 10.86 -12.17 6.94
C LEU A 110 12.21 -12.40 6.26
#